data_AF-A0A7D7KS53-F1
#
_entry.id   AF-A0A7D7KS53-F1
#
_cell.length_a   1.000
_cell.length_b   1.000
_cell.length_c   1.000
_cell.angle_alpha   90.00
_cell.angle_beta   90.00
_cell.angle_gamma   90.00
#
_symmetry.space_group_name_H-M   'P 1'
#
loop_
_entity.id
_entity.type
_entity.pdbx_description
1 polymer ?
#
loop_
_entity_poly.entity_id
_entity_poly.type
_entity_poly.pdbx_seq_one_letter_code
_entity_poly.pdbx_strand_id
1 'polypeptide(L)'
;MSPADDLAGATWHFFDAIARATEHRSLHHAVEQANDRLAPVRRIGLGLVDDAADELSVLIRHWQQRDEQALLVGLNAYHERRAQLVPQIVASLEMAVVSFGDLPPRQSSKNHARTI
;
A
#
# COMPACT_ATOMS: atom_id res chain seq x y z
N MET A 1 3.24 -9.44 -11.83
CA MET A 1 2.98 -8.37 -10.84
C MET A 1 1.58 -7.85 -11.12
N SER A 2 0.75 -7.58 -10.10
CA SER A 2 -0.59 -7.05 -10.34
C SER A 2 -0.54 -5.54 -10.59
N PRO A 3 -1.53 -4.93 -11.28
CA PRO A 3 -1.58 -3.47 -11.44
C PRO A 3 -1.54 -2.71 -10.10
N ALA A 4 -2.08 -3.32 -9.04
CA ALA A 4 -2.04 -2.77 -7.69
C ALA A 4 -0.61 -2.80 -7.09
N ASP A 5 0.16 -3.85 -7.35
CA ASP A 5 1.56 -3.92 -6.91
C ASP A 5 2.43 -2.88 -7.63
N ASP A 6 2.19 -2.68 -8.92
CA ASP A 6 2.92 -1.71 -9.74
C ASP A 6 2.66 -0.28 -9.23
N LEU A 7 1.39 0.05 -8.95
CA LEU A 7 1.02 1.38 -8.44
C LEU A 7 1.48 1.63 -6.99
N ALA A 8 1.42 0.60 -6.14
CA ALA A 8 1.97 0.69 -4.78
C ALA A 8 3.50 0.92 -4.81
N GLY A 9 4.21 0.23 -5.72
CA GLY A 9 5.64 0.43 -5.96
C GLY A 9 5.95 1.83 -6.51
N ALA A 10 5.19 2.32 -7.48
CA ALA A 10 5.35 3.67 -8.01
C ALA A 10 5.14 4.74 -6.93
N THR A 11 4.13 4.57 -6.07
CA THR A 11 3.88 5.45 -4.92
C THR A 11 5.05 5.42 -3.93
N TRP A 12 5.60 4.24 -3.64
CA TRP A 12 6.79 4.08 -2.79
C TRP A 12 7.96 4.89 -3.34
N HIS A 13 8.28 4.71 -4.63
CA HIS A 13 9.41 5.40 -5.28
C HIS A 13 9.24 6.91 -5.33
N PHE A 14 8.01 7.39 -5.50
CA PHE A 14 7.73 8.82 -5.49
C PHE A 14 8.09 9.47 -4.15
N PHE A 15 7.62 8.90 -3.03
CA PHE A 15 7.94 9.44 -1.70
C PHE A 15 9.42 9.29 -1.35
N ASP A 16 10.05 8.18 -1.73
CA ASP A 16 11.51 7.99 -1.56
C ASP A 16 12.30 9.06 -2.35
N ALA A 17 11.88 9.39 -3.58
CA ALA A 17 12.51 10.42 -4.39
C ALA A 17 12.41 11.82 -3.76
N ILE A 18 11.24 12.18 -3.19
CA ILE A 18 11.07 13.44 -2.46
C ILE A 18 12.02 13.47 -1.25
N ALA A 19 12.07 12.38 -0.47
CA ALA A 19 12.89 12.32 0.72
C ALA A 19 14.39 12.43 0.41
N ARG A 20 14.85 11.75 -0.65
CA ARG A 20 16.24 11.84 -1.13
C ARG A 20 16.61 13.26 -1.57
N ALA A 21 15.68 13.99 -2.19
CA ALA A 21 15.92 15.35 -2.65
C ALA A 21 16.10 16.37 -1.50
N THR A 22 15.75 16.00 -0.26
CA THR A 22 15.99 16.86 0.91
C THR A 22 17.43 16.81 1.44
N GLU A 23 18.24 15.86 0.96
CA GLU A 23 19.61 15.59 1.44
C GLU A 23 19.73 15.34 2.96
N HIS A 24 18.61 15.13 3.65
CA HIS A 24 18.54 14.85 5.09
C HIS A 24 18.43 13.35 5.34
N ARG A 25 19.55 12.69 5.68
CA ARG A 25 19.59 11.23 5.88
C ARG A 25 18.59 10.70 6.91
N SER A 26 18.39 11.41 8.02
CA SER A 26 17.43 11.01 9.05
C SER A 26 15.99 11.06 8.53
N LEU A 27 15.66 12.09 7.76
CA LEU A 27 14.35 12.23 7.12
C LEU A 27 14.14 11.15 6.05
N HIS A 28 15.16 10.90 5.22
CA HIS A 28 15.12 9.83 4.23
C HIS A 28 14.80 8.48 4.87
N HIS A 29 15.53 8.12 5.93
CA HIS A 29 15.32 6.84 6.60
C HIS A 29 13.95 6.74 7.28
N ALA A 30 13.44 7.84 7.85
CA ALA A 30 12.10 7.88 8.42
C ALA A 30 11.02 7.67 7.34
N VAL A 31 11.18 8.28 6.16
CA VAL A 31 10.25 8.12 5.04
C VAL A 31 10.31 6.71 4.47
N GLU A 32 11.50 6.14 4.30
CA GLU A 32 11.71 4.76 3.85
C GLU A 32 11.00 3.76 4.79
N GLN A 33 11.21 3.88 6.10
CA GLN A 33 10.56 3.02 7.08
C GLN A 33 9.04 3.18 7.07
N ALA A 34 8.53 4.41 6.93
CA ALA A 34 7.10 4.66 6.82
C ALA A 34 6.52 4.04 5.54
N ASN A 35 7.23 4.17 4.42
CA ASN A 35 6.84 3.61 3.14
C ASN A 35 6.73 2.08 3.18
N ASP A 36 7.68 1.40 3.82
CA ASP A 36 7.66 -0.06 3.95
C ASP A 36 6.48 -0.54 4.79
N ARG A 37 6.20 0.14 5.90
CA ARG A 37 5.04 -0.16 6.75
C ARG A 37 3.71 0.08 6.03
N LEU A 38 3.66 1.07 5.13
CA LEU A 38 2.46 1.41 4.37
C LEU A 38 2.27 0.59 3.09
N ALA A 39 3.28 -0.15 2.63
CA ALA A 39 3.18 -0.92 1.38
C ALA A 39 2.00 -1.92 1.38
N PRO A 40 1.74 -2.71 2.44
CA PRO A 40 0.57 -3.60 2.48
C PRO A 40 -0.76 -2.83 2.46
N VAL A 41 -0.82 -1.70 3.17
CA VAL A 41 -1.99 -0.81 3.22
C VAL A 41 -2.31 -0.25 1.84
N ARG A 42 -1.28 0.19 1.09
CA ARG A 42 -1.44 0.69 -0.28
C ARG A 42 -1.97 -0.41 -1.20
N ARG A 43 -1.43 -1.62 -1.16
CA ARG A 43 -1.91 -2.73 -2.01
C ARG A 43 -3.40 -3.02 -1.81
N ILE A 44 -3.86 -3.06 -0.56
CA ILE A 44 -5.26 -3.36 -0.23
C ILE A 44 -6.15 -2.14 -0.50
N GLY A 45 -5.70 -0.95 -0.11
CA GLY A 45 -6.45 0.30 -0.27
C GLY A 45 -6.62 0.75 -1.72
N LEU A 46 -5.81 0.26 -2.66
CA LEU A 46 -5.96 0.54 -4.08
C LEU A 46 -7.28 0.04 -4.67
N GLY A 47 -7.86 -1.02 -4.10
CA GLY A 47 -9.22 -1.45 -4.47
C GLY A 47 -10.33 -0.50 -3.99
N LEU A 48 -10.00 0.53 -3.21
CA LEU A 48 -10.94 1.51 -2.65
C LEU A 48 -10.79 2.91 -3.28
N VAL A 49 -9.85 3.09 -4.20
CA VAL A 49 -9.55 4.37 -4.86
C VAL A 49 -9.46 4.14 -6.36
N ASP A 50 -10.57 4.35 -7.05
CA ASP A 50 -10.70 4.06 -8.49
C ASP A 50 -9.73 4.86 -9.38
N ASP A 51 -9.37 6.07 -8.97
CA ASP A 51 -8.52 7.04 -9.69
C ASP A 51 -7.09 7.14 -9.11
N ALA A 52 -6.64 6.14 -8.34
CA ALA A 52 -5.34 6.20 -7.65
C ALA A 52 -4.13 6.39 -8.59
N ALA A 53 -4.20 5.85 -9.81
CA ALA A 53 -3.16 6.01 -10.81
C ALA A 53 -3.09 7.45 -11.35
N ASP A 54 -4.24 8.08 -11.58
CA ASP A 54 -4.33 9.47 -12.05
C ASP A 54 -3.89 10.43 -10.95
N GLU A 55 -4.31 10.19 -9.71
CA GLU A 55 -3.89 10.97 -8.54
C GLU A 55 -2.36 10.97 -8.39
N LEU A 56 -1.72 9.80 -8.45
CA LEU A 56 -0.26 9.71 -8.39
C LEU A 56 0.41 10.44 -9.58
N SER A 57 -0.15 10.30 -10.78
CA SER A 57 0.38 10.95 -11.97
C SER A 57 0.34 12.48 -11.86
N VAL A 58 -0.69 13.03 -11.23
CA VAL A 58 -0.80 14.47 -10.93
C VAL A 58 0.27 14.91 -9.94
N LEU A 59 0.49 14.16 -8.85
CA LEU A 59 1.52 14.47 -7.86
C LEU A 59 2.94 14.43 -8.46
N ILE A 60 3.22 13.42 -9.27
CA ILE A 60 4.50 13.30 -9.99
C ILE A 60 4.71 14.50 -10.91
N ARG A 61 3.66 14.93 -11.62
CA ARG A 61 3.73 16.10 -12.49
C ARG A 61 4.07 17.38 -11.72
N HIS A 62 3.38 17.65 -10.60
CA HIS A 62 3.67 18.82 -9.78
C HIS A 62 5.10 18.82 -9.26
N TRP A 63 5.59 17.66 -8.81
CA TRP A 63 6.98 17.48 -8.40
C TRP A 63 7.98 17.76 -9.54
N GLN A 64 7.74 17.20 -10.73
CA GLN A 64 8.61 17.39 -11.90
C GLN A 64 8.64 18.85 -12.37
N GLN A 65 7.51 19.56 -12.27
CA GLN A 65 7.39 20.96 -12.64
C GLN A 65 7.95 21.92 -11.57
N ARG A 66 8.40 21.41 -10.42
CA ARG A 66 8.79 22.20 -9.25
C ARG A 66 7.68 23.14 -8.77
N ASP A 67 6.43 22.73 -8.98
CA ASP A 67 5.26 23.45 -8.48
C ASP A 67 5.01 23.01 -7.03
N GLU A 68 5.78 23.59 -6.10
CA GLU A 68 5.75 23.23 -4.68
C GLU A 68 4.37 23.47 -4.05
N GLN A 69 3.67 24.53 -4.47
CA GLN A 69 2.37 24.87 -3.92
C GLN A 69 1.31 23.86 -4.36
N ALA A 70 1.26 23.52 -5.65
CA ALA A 70 0.33 22.50 -6.14
C ALA A 70 0.67 21.11 -5.59
N LEU A 71 1.96 20.81 -5.43
CA LEU A 71 2.40 19.57 -4.81
C LEU A 71 1.93 19.47 -3.35
N LEU A 72 2.08 20.53 -2.55
CA LEU A 72 1.65 20.54 -1.16
C LEU A 72 0.14 20.33 -1.04
N VAL A 73 -0.65 21.04 -1.86
CA VAL A 73 -2.11 20.89 -1.91
C VAL A 73 -2.48 19.46 -2.30
N GLY A 74 -1.83 18.91 -3.33
CA GLY A 74 -2.05 17.53 -3.78
C GLY A 74 -1.71 16.50 -2.70
N LEU A 75 -0.59 16.67 -1.99
CA LEU A 75 -0.18 15.77 -0.91
C LEU A 75 -1.16 15.80 0.28
N ASN A 76 -1.72 16.97 0.60
CA ASN A 76 -2.74 17.08 1.65
C ASN A 76 -4.02 16.35 1.24
N ALA A 77 -4.51 16.56 0.02
CA ALA A 77 -5.68 15.84 -0.50
C ALA A 77 -5.44 14.32 -0.54
N TYR A 78 -4.26 13.89 -1.01
CA TYR A 78 -3.82 12.50 -1.00
C TYR A 78 -3.89 11.89 0.41
N HIS A 79 -3.42 12.62 1.42
CA HIS A 79 -3.41 12.19 2.82
C HIS A 79 -4.83 12.13 3.41
N GLU A 80 -5.62 13.18 3.24
CA GLU A 80 -7.00 13.26 3.76
C GLU A 80 -7.87 12.13 3.23
N ARG A 81 -7.80 11.86 1.93
CA ARG A 81 -8.54 10.76 1.30
C ARG A 81 -8.19 9.41 1.92
N ARG A 82 -6.90 9.16 2.14
CA ARG A 82 -6.43 7.91 2.74
C ARG A 82 -6.75 7.81 4.21
N ALA A 83 -6.76 8.92 4.95
CA ALA A 83 -7.20 8.97 6.33
C ALA A 83 -8.68 8.57 6.47
N GLN A 84 -9.54 9.02 5.55
CA GLN A 84 -10.96 8.63 5.53
C GLN A 84 -11.18 7.15 5.21
N LEU A 85 -10.27 6.52 4.47
CA LEU A 85 -10.35 5.11 4.10
C LEU A 85 -9.78 4.16 5.16
N VAL A 86 -9.08 4.67 6.19
CA VAL A 86 -8.46 3.85 7.24
C VAL A 86 -9.44 2.82 7.84
N PRO A 87 -10.68 3.16 8.21
CA PRO A 87 -11.61 2.17 8.78
C PRO A 87 -11.91 1.01 7.82
N GLN A 88 -12.06 1.29 6.52
CA GLN A 88 -12.36 0.28 5.50
C GLN A 88 -11.14 -0.60 5.19
N ILE A 89 -9.95 -0.01 5.20
CA ILE A 89 -8.68 -0.72 5.04
C ILE A 89 -8.47 -1.66 6.23
N VAL A 90 -8.71 -1.20 7.47
CA VAL A 90 -8.60 -2.04 8.68
C VAL A 90 -9.59 -3.20 8.61
N ALA A 91 -10.86 -2.95 8.26
CA ALA A 91 -11.85 -4.02 8.10
C ALA A 91 -11.41 -5.06 7.04
N SER A 92 -10.82 -4.59 5.92
CA SER A 92 -10.30 -5.48 4.87
C SER A 92 -9.11 -6.31 5.33
N LEU A 93 -8.23 -5.73 6.15
CA LEU A 93 -7.08 -6.43 6.76
C LEU A 93 -7.54 -7.49 7.76
N GLU A 94 -8.49 -7.18 8.63
CA GLU A 94 -9.05 -8.13 9.61
C GLU A 94 -9.71 -9.32 8.90
N MET A 95 -10.52 -9.05 7.86
CA MET A 95 -11.16 -10.10 7.06
C MET A 95 -10.14 -10.99 6.33
N ALA A 96 -9.05 -10.42 5.81
CA ALA A 96 -7.98 -11.17 5.17
C ALA A 96 -7.25 -12.10 6.17
N VAL A 97 -7.10 -11.69 7.43
CA VAL A 97 -6.47 -12.51 8.49
C VAL A 97 -7.40 -13.65 8.94
N VAL A 98 -8.71 -13.40 9.07
CA VAL A 98 -9.70 -14.41 9.45
C VAL A 98 -9.80 -15.52 8.38
N SER A 99 -9.71 -15.18 7.10
CA SER A 99 -9.79 -16.15 5.99
C SER A 99 -8.63 -17.18 5.95
N PHE A 100 -7.47 -16.86 6.54
CA PHE A 100 -6.35 -17.80 6.65
C PHE A 100 -6.39 -18.68 7.92
N GLY A 101 -7.19 -18.30 8.92
CA GLY A 101 -7.32 -19.03 10.20
C GLY A 101 -8.31 -20.19 10.19
N ASP A 102 -9.22 -20.24 9.21
CA ASP A 102 -10.34 -21.20 9.16
C ASP A 102 -10.09 -22.44 8.27
N LEU A 103 -8.84 -22.74 7.92
CA LEU A 103 -8.54 -24.03 7.28
C LEU A 103 -8.73 -25.16 8.29
N PRO A 104 -9.69 -26.10 8.08
CA PRO A 104 -9.83 -27.24 8.97
C PRO A 104 -8.52 -28.05 8.97
N PRO A 105 -8.10 -28.63 10.11
CA PRO A 105 -6.89 -29.42 10.17
C PRO A 105 -6.96 -30.53 9.12
N ARG A 106 -5.89 -30.67 8.32
CA ARG A 106 -5.74 -31.77 7.36
C ARG A 106 -6.12 -33.08 8.06
N GLN A 107 -7.22 -33.69 7.63
CA GLN A 107 -7.55 -35.03 8.07
C GLN A 107 -6.44 -35.95 7.55
N SER A 108 -5.59 -36.43 8.46
CA SER A 108 -4.71 -37.55 8.19
C SER A 108 -5.58 -38.73 7.76
N SER A 109 -5.53 -39.05 6.48
CA SER A 109 -6.11 -40.28 5.94
C SER A 109 -5.47 -41.45 6.67
N LYS A 110 -6.19 -42.03 7.63
CA LYS A 110 -5.88 -43.36 8.14
C LYS A 110 -6.19 -44.33 7.00
N ASN A 111 -5.13 -44.72 6.29
CA ASN A 111 -5.17 -45.82 5.33
C ASN A 111 -5.83 -47.02 6.00
N HIS A 112 -7.03 -47.37 5.52
CA HIS A 112 -7.59 -48.69 5.69
C HIS A 112 -6.72 -49.66 4.87
N ALA A 113 -5.73 -50.26 5.52
CA ALA A 113 -5.17 -51.52 5.05
C ALA A 113 -6.15 -52.63 5.47
N ARG A 114 -7.04 -52.99 4.55
CA ARG A 114 -7.67 -54.31 4.49
C ARG A 114 -6.94 -55.08 3.40
N THR A 115 -6.89 -56.42 3.50
CA THR A 115 -6.17 -57.44 2.69
C THR A 115 -4.98 -57.97 3.52
N ILE A 116 -4.90 -59.23 3.97
CA ILE A 116 -5.60 -60.50 3.65
C ILE A 116 -5.64 -61.35 4.93
#